data_AF-A0A356DUN9-F1
#
_entry.id   AF-A0A356DUN9-F1
#
_cell.length_a   1.000
_cell.length_b   1.000
_cell.length_c   1.000
_cell.angle_alpha   90.00
_cell.angle_beta   90.00
_cell.angle_gamma   90.00
#
_symmetry.space_group_name_H-M   'P 1'
#
loop_
_entity.id
_entity.type
_entity.pdbx_description
1 polymer ?
#
loop_
_entity_poly.entity_id
_entity_poly.type
_entity_poly.pdbx_seq_one_letter_code
_entity_poly.pdbx_strand_id
1 'polypeptide(L)'
;MCTYTDLSSKWFFHYNRIMSKALTPEQRIRNARKLIEEARKIPRPSSVGWDFFSYTAQVKDNLKKAFELVKLIQHSPSTDPEIKREAKELIDSLPEIEKGILKPS
;
A
#
# COMPACT_ATOMS: atom_id res chain seq x y z
N MET A 1 -49.76 -25.39 -7.56
CA MET A 1 -48.72 -24.63 -8.29
C MET A 1 -48.35 -23.42 -7.46
N CYS A 2 -47.17 -23.42 -6.82
CA CYS A 2 -46.62 -22.25 -6.14
C CYS A 2 -45.25 -21.95 -6.74
N THR A 3 -45.11 -20.82 -7.42
CA THR A 3 -43.84 -20.37 -8.02
C THR A 3 -43.04 -19.61 -6.97
N TYR A 4 -42.03 -20.26 -6.41
CA TYR A 4 -41.10 -19.70 -5.42
C TYR A 4 -39.76 -19.37 -6.08
N THR A 5 -39.73 -18.39 -6.97
CA THR A 5 -38.47 -17.96 -7.61
C THR A 5 -38.51 -16.49 -8.00
N ASP A 6 -38.65 -15.55 -7.05
CA ASP A 6 -38.33 -14.14 -7.38
C ASP A 6 -38.03 -13.22 -6.19
N LEU A 7 -37.26 -13.67 -5.19
CA LEU A 7 -36.79 -12.74 -4.13
C LEU A 7 -35.33 -12.92 -3.71
N SER A 8 -34.57 -13.86 -4.30
CA SER A 8 -33.16 -14.11 -3.93
C SER A 8 -32.16 -13.15 -4.62
N SER A 9 -32.52 -12.62 -5.79
CA SER A 9 -31.59 -11.90 -6.66
C SER A 9 -31.25 -10.48 -6.16
N LYS A 10 -32.18 -9.83 -5.45
CA LYS A 10 -32.02 -8.43 -5.00
C LYS A 10 -31.13 -8.30 -3.77
N TRP A 11 -31.07 -9.34 -2.94
CA TRP A 11 -30.26 -9.38 -1.72
C TRP A 11 -28.80 -9.74 -1.99
N PHE A 12 -28.50 -10.43 -3.10
CA PHE A 12 -27.12 -10.75 -3.46
C PHE A 12 -26.32 -9.54 -3.95
N PHE A 13 -26.97 -8.59 -4.65
CA PHE A 13 -26.28 -7.39 -5.16
C PHE A 13 -26.03 -6.32 -4.09
N HIS A 14 -26.83 -6.25 -3.02
CA HIS A 14 -26.64 -5.25 -1.96
C HIS A 14 -25.61 -5.66 -0.89
N TYR A 15 -25.41 -6.97 -0.68
CA TYR A 15 -24.48 -7.50 0.31
C TYR A 15 -22.99 -7.29 -0.05
N ASN A 16 -22.67 -7.02 -1.33
CA ASN A 16 -21.29 -6.83 -1.81
C ASN A 16 -20.77 -5.38 -1.68
N ARG A 17 -21.58 -4.45 -1.14
CA ARG A 17 -21.15 -3.06 -0.91
C ARG A 17 -20.56 -2.82 0.48
N ILE A 18 -20.82 -3.71 1.45
CA ILE A 18 -20.51 -3.52 2.88
C ILE A 18 -19.55 -4.60 3.44
N MET A 19 -19.25 -5.67 2.71
CA MET A 19 -18.10 -6.52 3.03
C MET A 19 -16.82 -5.72 2.77
N SER A 20 -16.00 -5.54 3.81
CA SER A 20 -14.68 -4.90 3.79
C SER A 20 -13.88 -5.35 2.58
N LYS A 21 -13.87 -4.51 1.53
CA LYS A 21 -13.23 -4.85 0.25
C LYS A 21 -11.74 -5.06 0.51
N ALA A 22 -11.30 -6.31 0.47
CA ALA A 22 -9.89 -6.64 0.50
C ALA A 22 -9.21 -5.90 -0.65
N LEU A 23 -8.13 -5.18 -0.35
CA LEU A 23 -7.38 -4.45 -1.38
C LEU A 23 -6.83 -5.44 -2.40
N THR A 24 -7.14 -5.19 -3.67
CA THR A 24 -6.53 -5.89 -4.82
C THR A 24 -5.02 -5.63 -4.87
N PRO A 25 -4.23 -6.54 -5.46
CA PRO A 25 -2.77 -6.35 -5.61
C PRO A 25 -2.40 -5.00 -6.24
N GLU A 26 -3.13 -4.58 -7.26
CA GLU A 26 -2.90 -3.32 -7.98
C GLU A 26 -3.20 -2.11 -7.07
N GLN A 27 -4.26 -2.19 -6.26
CA GLN A 27 -4.57 -1.16 -5.26
C GLN A 27 -3.46 -1.08 -4.19
N ARG A 28 -2.90 -2.21 -3.77
CA ARG A 28 -1.80 -2.23 -2.80
C ARG A 28 -0.55 -1.54 -3.36
N ILE A 29 -0.18 -1.82 -4.61
CA ILE A 29 0.95 -1.14 -5.28
C ILE A 29 0.68 0.37 -5.40
N ARG A 30 -0.52 0.77 -5.83
CA ARG A 30 -0.88 2.20 -5.91
C ARG A 30 -0.80 2.89 -4.54
N ASN A 31 -1.29 2.25 -3.48
CA ASN A 31 -1.25 2.79 -2.14
C ASN A 31 0.19 2.86 -1.59
N ALA A 32 1.03 1.87 -1.90
CA ALA A 32 2.45 1.88 -1.52
C ALA A 32 3.20 3.04 -2.20
N ARG A 33 2.95 3.29 -3.49
CA ARG A 33 3.49 4.47 -4.19
C ARG A 33 3.05 5.77 -3.54
N LYS A 34 1.77 5.87 -3.17
CA LYS A 34 1.27 7.06 -2.46
C LYS A 34 2.01 7.29 -1.15
N LEU A 35 2.23 6.25 -0.34
CA LEU A 35 2.99 6.36 0.92
C LEU A 35 4.44 6.82 0.71
N ILE A 36 5.09 6.38 -0.36
CA ILE A 36 6.43 6.85 -0.74
C ILE A 36 6.39 8.35 -1.06
N GLU A 37 5.41 8.81 -1.83
CA GLU A 37 5.26 10.23 -2.13
C GLU A 37 4.95 11.07 -0.89
N GLU A 38 4.14 10.55 0.04
CA GLU A 38 3.92 11.21 1.33
C GLU A 38 5.21 11.29 2.15
N ALA A 39 6.06 10.25 2.14
CA ALA A 39 7.36 10.28 2.80
C ALA A 39 8.28 11.38 2.24
N ARG A 40 8.22 11.65 0.93
CA ARG A 40 8.99 12.73 0.28
C ARG A 40 8.50 14.12 0.65
N LYS A 41 7.21 14.27 0.96
CA LYS A 41 6.58 15.55 1.32
C LYS A 41 6.80 15.95 2.78
N ILE A 42 7.29 15.03 3.62
CA ILE A 42 7.56 15.35 5.03
C ILE A 42 8.62 16.45 5.05
N PRO A 43 8.33 17.61 5.66
CA PRO A 43 9.28 18.71 5.70
C PRO A 43 10.50 18.31 6.53
N ARG A 44 11.68 18.50 5.95
CA ARG A 44 12.94 18.27 6.64
C ARG A 44 13.16 19.39 7.66
N PRO A 45 13.35 19.09 8.96
CA PRO A 45 13.66 20.10 9.96
C PRO A 45 15.08 20.65 9.73
N SER A 46 15.26 21.95 9.99
CA SER A 46 16.56 22.62 9.95
C SER A 46 17.39 22.34 11.21
N SER A 47 16.74 22.03 12.33
CA SER A 47 17.36 21.67 13.60
C SER A 47 17.82 20.22 13.59
N VAL A 48 19.05 19.99 14.08
CA VAL A 48 19.50 18.67 14.49
C VAL A 48 19.01 18.40 15.92
N GLY A 49 18.50 17.19 16.20
CA GLY A 49 17.95 16.83 17.52
C GLY A 49 16.67 15.99 17.41
N TRP A 50 15.76 16.17 18.38
CA TRP A 50 14.50 15.42 18.46
C TRP A 50 13.60 15.60 17.24
N ASP A 51 13.62 16.79 16.62
CA ASP A 51 12.87 17.05 15.39
C ASP A 51 13.38 16.20 14.23
N PHE A 52 14.71 16.13 14.05
CA PHE A 52 15.34 15.29 13.02
C PHE A 52 15.12 13.79 13.27
N PHE A 53 15.15 13.38 14.55
CA PHE A 53 14.82 12.01 14.94
C PHE A 53 13.36 11.67 14.59
N SER A 54 12.43 12.56 14.93
CA SER A 54 11.00 12.41 14.64
C SER A 54 10.74 12.38 13.13
N TYR A 55 11.37 13.29 12.37
CA TYR A 55 11.35 13.30 10.91
C TYR A 55 11.80 11.95 10.33
N THR A 56 12.95 11.45 10.77
CA THR A 56 13.50 10.18 10.31
C THR A 56 12.54 9.03 10.61
N ALA A 57 11.95 9.01 11.81
CA ALA A 57 10.97 7.99 12.19
C ALA A 57 9.73 8.03 11.30
N GLN A 58 9.19 9.22 10.99
CA GLN A 58 8.02 9.36 10.12
C GLN A 58 8.29 8.91 8.69
N VAL A 59 9.45 9.25 8.13
CA VAL A 59 9.88 8.79 6.80
C VAL A 59 9.95 7.27 6.77
N LYS A 60 10.66 6.66 7.74
CA LYS A 60 10.82 5.20 7.80
C LYS A 60 9.50 4.48 8.04
N ASP A 61 8.61 5.03 8.85
CA ASP A 61 7.29 4.45 9.11
C ASP A 61 6.42 4.40 7.83
N ASN A 62 6.43 5.48 7.03
CA ASN A 62 5.73 5.49 5.74
C ASN A 62 6.29 4.48 4.74
N LEU A 63 7.61 4.36 4.65
CA LEU A 63 8.26 3.36 3.78
C LEU A 63 7.98 1.93 4.27
N LYS A 64 7.95 1.71 5.59
CA LYS A 64 7.56 0.43 6.18
C LYS A 64 6.12 0.07 5.84
N LYS A 65 5.18 1.01 5.99
CA LYS A 65 3.78 0.81 5.58
C LYS A 65 3.67 0.47 4.09
N ALA A 66 4.46 1.11 3.23
CA ALA A 66 4.50 0.80 1.81
C ALA A 66 4.99 -0.63 1.56
N PHE A 67 6.08 -1.06 2.21
CA PHE A 67 6.61 -2.42 2.14
C PHE A 67 5.57 -3.47 2.58
N GLU A 68 4.90 -3.25 3.71
CA GLU A 68 3.91 -4.16 4.27
C GLU A 68 2.72 -4.40 3.33
N LEU A 69 2.34 -3.39 2.53
CA LEU A 69 1.28 -3.54 1.52
C LEU A 69 1.67 -4.47 0.38
N VAL A 70 2.92 -4.42 -0.08
CA VAL A 70 3.35 -5.11 -1.29
C VAL A 70 4.06 -6.44 -1.04
N LYS A 71 4.65 -6.66 0.14
CA LYS A 71 5.38 -7.90 0.45
C LYS A 71 4.55 -9.17 0.25
N LEU A 72 3.24 -9.10 0.56
CA LEU A 72 2.34 -10.25 0.46
C LEU A 72 1.91 -10.57 -0.98
N ILE A 73 2.14 -9.67 -1.94
CA ILE A 73 1.79 -9.90 -3.35
C ILE A 73 2.59 -11.07 -3.92
N GLN A 74 3.85 -11.23 -3.50
CA GLN A 74 4.73 -12.31 -3.96
C GLN A 74 4.21 -13.70 -3.57
N HIS A 75 3.52 -13.80 -2.43
CA HIS A 75 3.03 -15.06 -1.90
C HIS A 75 1.65 -15.46 -2.46
N SER A 76 1.00 -14.59 -3.25
CA SER A 76 -0.29 -14.89 -3.85
C SER A 76 -0.12 -15.77 -5.10
N PRO A 77 -0.66 -17.00 -5.13
CA PRO A 77 -0.54 -17.88 -6.30
C PRO A 77 -1.34 -17.36 -7.50
N SER A 78 -2.43 -16.63 -7.25
CA SER A 78 -3.37 -16.15 -8.28
C SER A 78 -3.06 -14.75 -8.81
N THR A 79 -1.99 -14.10 -8.36
CA THR A 79 -1.60 -12.77 -8.87
C THR A 79 -0.79 -12.91 -10.15
N ASP A 80 -1.10 -12.04 -11.13
CA ASP A 80 -0.42 -11.97 -12.41
C ASP A 80 1.11 -11.81 -12.25
N PRO A 81 1.94 -12.49 -13.07
CA PRO A 81 3.39 -12.39 -12.99
C PRO A 81 3.93 -10.96 -13.14
N GLU A 82 3.27 -10.12 -13.95
CA GLU A 82 3.67 -8.73 -14.16
C GLU A 82 3.47 -7.88 -12.90
N ILE A 83 2.36 -8.09 -12.20
CA ILE A 83 2.07 -7.41 -10.93
C ILE A 83 3.04 -7.87 -9.83
N LYS A 84 3.47 -9.14 -9.86
CA LYS A 84 4.55 -9.62 -8.98
C LYS A 84 5.88 -8.96 -9.30
N ARG A 85 6.23 -8.82 -10.59
CA ARG A 85 7.44 -8.13 -11.01
C ARG A 85 7.45 -6.68 -10.51
N GLU A 86 6.35 -5.95 -10.73
CA GLU A 86 6.19 -4.57 -10.29
C GLU A 86 6.29 -4.41 -8.77
N ALA A 87 5.63 -5.30 -8.02
CA ALA A 87 5.71 -5.29 -6.56
C ALA A 87 7.14 -5.58 -6.06
N LYS A 88 7.87 -6.47 -6.72
CA LYS A 88 9.26 -6.79 -6.40
C LYS A 88 10.18 -5.60 -6.68
N GLU A 89 10.07 -4.98 -7.84
CA GLU A 89 10.85 -3.79 -8.20
C GLU A 89 10.61 -2.65 -7.21
N LEU A 90 9.36 -2.47 -6.76
CA LEU A 90 9.05 -1.48 -5.74
C LEU A 90 9.78 -1.79 -4.43
N ILE A 91 9.72 -3.04 -3.94
CA ILE A 91 10.42 -3.47 -2.72
C ILE A 91 11.94 -3.24 -2.84
N ASP A 92 12.53 -3.66 -3.96
CA ASP A 92 13.96 -3.57 -4.20
C ASP A 92 14.43 -2.09 -4.30
N SER A 93 13.54 -1.17 -4.70
CA SER A 93 13.82 0.27 -4.77
C SER A 93 13.71 1.02 -3.44
N LEU A 94 12.99 0.49 -2.45
CA LEU A 94 12.74 1.17 -1.16
C LEU A 94 14.02 1.60 -0.41
N PRO A 95 15.10 0.79 -0.34
CA PRO A 95 16.33 1.18 0.36
C PRO A 95 17.01 2.40 -0.29
N GLU A 96 16.99 2.48 -1.62
CA GLU A 96 17.58 3.62 -2.34
C GLU A 96 16.70 4.87 -2.21
N ILE A 97 15.38 4.71 -2.15
CA ILE A 97 14.44 5.79 -1.82
C ILE A 97 14.68 6.31 -0.41
N GLU A 98 14.81 5.44 0.59
CA GLU A 98 15.11 5.81 1.97
C GLU A 98 16.40 6.63 2.05
N LYS A 99 17.49 6.13 1.43
CA LYS A 99 18.76 6.85 1.35
C LYS A 99 18.59 8.19 0.64
N GLY A 100 17.84 8.26 -0.44
CA GLY A 100 17.59 9.49 -1.19
C GLY A 100 16.86 10.56 -0.39
N ILE A 101 15.89 10.16 0.46
CA ILE A 101 15.13 11.09 1.31
C ILE A 101 15.97 11.53 2.51
N LEU A 102 16.72 10.62 3.14
CA LEU A 102 17.44 10.89 4.38
C LEU A 102 18.87 11.44 4.20
N LYS A 103 19.44 11.38 2.99
CA LYS A 103 20.80 11.88 2.75
C LYS A 103 20.93 13.35 3.18
N PRO A 104 21.94 13.71 3.99
CA PRO A 104 22.31 15.10 4.15
C PRO A 104 22.83 15.64 2.81
N SER A 105 22.31 16.80 2.40
CA SER A 105 22.88 17.57 1.29
C SER A 105 24.21 18.18 1.71
#